data_AF-A0A510JN19-F1
#
_entry.id   AF-A0A510JN19-F1
#
_cell.length_a   1.000
_cell.length_b   1.000
_cell.length_c   1.000
_cell.angle_alpha   90.00
_cell.angle_beta   90.00
_cell.angle_gamma   90.00
#
_symmetry.space_group_name_H-M   'P 1'
#
loop_
_entity.id
_entity.type
_entity.pdbx_description
1 polymer ?
#
loop_
_entity_poly.entity_id
_entity_poly.type
_entity_poly.pdbx_seq_one_letter_code
_entity_poly.pdbx_strand_id
1 'polypeptide(L)'
;MGNSKISLNEFKKISNSETREKKSSYQGNPRRDRNNRNYNSNQSQDSKSEIEKIMDSIKKEGYRNESKNILRKKLIFEESQKIAEELSKEKLSNSQLRAFFNEINKLKLKYIKNDRNDEKENQEELGNLAIELLILKSKLEYRRGKSGNNKLPKNFYIFMKENIDYIVNNDKKIYFKDFKTFFETVIGYTYGLGGVNNR
;
A
#
# COMPACT_ATOMS: atom_id res chain seq x y z
N MET A 1 -37.68 29.06 24.93
CA MET A 1 -37.15 27.90 25.69
C MET A 1 -38.22 26.82 25.67
N GLY A 2 -37.88 25.60 25.25
CA GLY A 2 -38.81 24.46 25.30
C GLY A 2 -38.50 23.41 24.24
N ASN A 3 -37.53 22.54 24.53
CA ASN A 3 -37.29 21.30 23.79
C ASN A 3 -38.40 20.29 24.08
N SER A 4 -38.95 19.61 23.07
CA SER A 4 -39.59 18.30 23.26
C SER A 4 -38.97 17.27 22.32
N LYS A 5 -38.33 16.27 22.92
CA LYS A 5 -37.67 15.15 22.27
C LYS A 5 -38.72 14.14 21.81
N ILE A 6 -38.71 13.78 20.54
CA ILE A 6 -39.44 12.61 20.02
C ILE A 6 -38.75 11.34 20.54
N SER A 7 -39.51 10.39 21.07
CA SER A 7 -38.99 9.15 21.66
C SER A 7 -38.76 8.07 20.60
N LEU A 8 -37.72 7.26 20.80
CA LEU A 8 -37.26 6.17 19.92
C LEU A 8 -38.26 5.02 19.69
N ASN A 9 -39.46 5.06 20.28
CA ASN A 9 -40.46 4.00 20.15
C ASN A 9 -41.44 4.19 18.96
N GLU A 10 -41.41 5.32 18.25
CA GLU A 10 -42.27 5.55 17.07
C GLU A 10 -41.70 5.02 15.75
N PHE A 11 -40.39 4.73 15.67
CA PHE A 11 -39.77 4.26 14.42
C PHE A 11 -39.97 2.76 14.13
N LYS A 12 -40.45 1.95 15.08
CA LYS A 12 -40.60 0.50 14.92
C LYS A 12 -41.96 0.03 14.40
N LYS A 13 -42.91 0.93 14.13
CA LYS A 13 -44.28 0.56 13.71
C LYS A 13 -44.55 0.63 12.19
N ILE A 14 -43.59 1.01 11.35
CA ILE A 14 -43.88 1.30 9.92
C ILE A 14 -43.51 0.18 8.93
N SER A 15 -42.83 -0.91 9.31
CA SER A 15 -42.44 -1.94 8.31
C SER A 15 -43.11 -3.32 8.48
N ASN A 16 -44.31 -3.39 9.08
CA ASN A 16 -45.08 -4.63 9.17
C ASN A 16 -46.52 -4.46 8.65
N SER A 17 -46.69 -4.59 7.33
CA SER A 17 -47.94 -4.81 6.58
C SER A 17 -47.56 -4.71 5.10
N GLU A 18 -47.84 -5.60 4.15
CA GLU A 18 -48.71 -6.75 3.98
C GLU A 18 -48.22 -7.46 2.71
N THR A 19 -48.27 -8.78 2.65
CA THR A 19 -48.80 -9.49 1.47
C THR A 19 -49.01 -10.96 1.84
N ARG A 20 -50.29 -11.33 1.96
CA ARG A 20 -50.78 -12.69 2.16
C ARG A 20 -50.95 -13.41 0.81
N GLU A 21 -50.40 -14.63 0.78
CA GLU A 21 -50.94 -15.89 0.24
C GLU A 21 -51.45 -15.99 -1.21
N LYS A 22 -50.78 -16.84 -2.00
CA LYS A 22 -51.44 -17.88 -2.81
C LYS A 22 -50.66 -19.21 -2.83
N LYS A 23 -51.28 -20.20 -2.16
CA LYS A 23 -51.41 -21.64 -2.45
C LYS A 23 -50.19 -22.50 -2.87
N SER A 24 -49.95 -23.46 -1.97
CA SER A 24 -49.26 -24.75 -2.10
C SER A 24 -49.64 -25.60 -3.32
N SER A 25 -48.64 -26.29 -3.90
CA SER A 25 -48.74 -27.71 -4.23
C SER A 25 -47.38 -28.39 -4.07
N TYR A 26 -47.37 -29.46 -3.29
CA TYR A 26 -46.22 -30.31 -3.01
C TYR A 26 -45.87 -31.19 -4.22
N GLN A 27 -44.58 -31.27 -4.56
CA GLN A 27 -43.97 -32.45 -5.16
C GLN A 27 -42.48 -32.47 -4.79
N GLY A 28 -42.14 -33.28 -3.80
CA GLY A 28 -40.75 -33.62 -3.48
C GLY A 28 -40.20 -34.62 -4.49
N ASN A 29 -38.90 -34.52 -4.77
CA ASN A 29 -38.06 -35.64 -5.18
C ASN A 29 -36.56 -35.28 -5.09
N PRO A 30 -35.66 -36.28 -5.01
CA PRO A 30 -34.72 -36.37 -3.91
C PRO A 30 -33.29 -35.92 -4.24
N ARG A 31 -32.51 -35.79 -3.16
CA ARG A 31 -31.07 -35.55 -3.08
C ARG A 31 -30.29 -36.11 -4.28
N ARG A 32 -29.55 -35.23 -4.97
CA ARG A 32 -28.40 -35.62 -5.79
C ARG A 32 -27.12 -35.17 -5.10
N ASP A 33 -26.63 -36.03 -4.21
CA ASP A 33 -25.21 -36.14 -3.94
C ASP A 33 -24.49 -36.52 -5.24
N ARG A 34 -23.67 -35.62 -5.78
CA ARG A 34 -22.48 -35.94 -6.59
C ARG A 34 -21.80 -34.67 -7.10
N ASN A 35 -20.75 -34.26 -6.41
CA ASN A 35 -19.38 -34.45 -6.87
C ASN A 35 -18.48 -33.49 -6.10
N ASN A 36 -17.90 -34.03 -5.03
CA ASN A 36 -16.72 -33.51 -4.37
C ASN A 36 -15.55 -33.58 -5.37
N ARG A 37 -15.45 -32.57 -6.26
CA ARG A 37 -14.20 -32.35 -7.00
C ARG A 37 -13.22 -31.77 -6.02
N ASN A 38 -12.48 -32.70 -5.41
CA ASN A 38 -11.27 -32.46 -4.67
C ASN A 38 -10.27 -31.82 -5.66
N TYR A 39 -10.37 -30.51 -5.84
CA TYR A 39 -9.26 -29.73 -6.37
C TYR A 39 -8.20 -29.77 -5.28
N ASN A 40 -7.35 -30.79 -5.38
CA ASN A 40 -6.00 -30.75 -4.86
C ASN A 40 -5.31 -29.59 -5.60
N SER A 41 -5.58 -28.35 -5.18
CA SER A 41 -4.67 -27.26 -5.45
C SER A 41 -3.45 -27.58 -4.64
N ASN A 42 -2.53 -28.34 -5.25
CA ASN A 42 -1.16 -28.39 -4.81
C ASN A 42 -0.78 -26.95 -4.53
N GLN A 43 -0.61 -26.69 -3.24
CA GLN A 43 -0.19 -25.45 -2.66
C GLN A 43 1.08 -25.08 -3.41
N SER A 44 0.92 -24.23 -4.42
CA SER A 44 2.03 -23.55 -5.06
C SER A 44 2.75 -22.89 -3.90
N GLN A 45 3.93 -23.38 -3.55
CA GLN A 45 4.80 -22.66 -2.64
C GLN A 45 4.91 -21.26 -3.23
N ASP A 46 4.24 -20.30 -2.60
CA ASP A 46 4.17 -18.91 -3.02
C ASP A 46 5.63 -18.42 -3.03
N SER A 47 6.28 -18.51 -4.19
CA SER A 47 7.65 -18.07 -4.34
C SER A 47 7.61 -16.56 -4.23
N LYS A 48 8.00 -16.07 -3.05
CA LYS A 48 8.12 -14.66 -2.70
C LYS A 48 8.67 -13.86 -3.89
N SER A 49 8.00 -12.76 -4.24
CA SER A 49 8.40 -11.95 -5.40
C SER A 49 9.79 -11.35 -5.17
N GLU A 50 10.49 -10.99 -6.25
CA GLU A 50 11.84 -10.40 -6.10
C GLU A 50 11.78 -9.08 -5.30
N ILE A 51 10.73 -8.28 -5.48
CA ILE A 51 10.48 -7.09 -4.63
C ILE A 51 10.35 -7.49 -3.16
N GLU A 52 9.53 -8.49 -2.85
CA GLU A 52 9.32 -8.93 -1.47
C GLU A 52 10.65 -9.40 -0.85
N LYS A 53 11.52 -10.11 -1.59
CA LYS A 53 12.85 -10.52 -1.10
C LYS A 53 13.75 -9.32 -0.80
N ILE A 54 13.73 -8.31 -1.65
CA ILE A 54 14.49 -7.07 -1.43
C ILE A 54 13.94 -6.32 -0.21
N MET A 55 12.62 -6.26 -0.03
CA MET A 55 12.01 -5.64 1.15
C MET A 55 12.41 -6.37 2.43
N ASP A 56 12.50 -7.70 2.42
CA ASP A 56 13.03 -8.47 3.56
C ASP A 56 14.50 -8.15 3.84
N SER A 57 15.33 -7.99 2.80
CA SER A 57 16.73 -7.54 2.99
C SER A 57 16.78 -6.16 3.63
N ILE A 58 15.94 -5.21 3.21
CA ILE A 58 15.87 -3.88 3.85
C ILE A 58 15.42 -3.99 5.31
N LYS A 59 14.44 -4.84 5.64
CA LYS A 59 14.03 -5.05 7.04
C LYS A 59 15.15 -5.62 7.90
N LYS A 60 15.95 -6.53 7.35
CA LYS A 60 17.04 -7.21 8.06
C LYS A 60 18.30 -6.35 8.19
N GLU A 61 18.72 -5.71 7.10
CA GLU A 61 20.01 -5.03 6.98
C GLU A 61 19.89 -3.50 6.98
N GLY A 62 18.67 -2.96 6.84
CA GLY A 62 18.41 -1.54 6.72
C GLY A 62 18.81 -0.92 5.38
N TYR A 63 18.73 0.41 5.30
CA TYR A 63 19.23 1.16 4.14
C TYR A 63 20.75 1.33 4.14
N ARG A 64 21.36 1.38 5.32
CA ARG A 64 22.77 1.76 5.51
C ARG A 64 23.59 0.56 5.96
N ASN A 65 24.85 0.53 5.54
CA ASN A 65 25.83 -0.40 6.12
C ASN A 65 26.03 -0.04 7.59
N GLU A 66 25.80 -0.99 8.48
CA GLU A 66 25.92 -0.81 9.93
C GLU A 66 27.30 -0.28 10.34
N SER A 67 28.36 -0.79 9.72
CA SER A 67 29.75 -0.40 10.03
C SER A 67 30.17 0.99 9.54
N LYS A 68 29.60 1.47 8.44
CA LYS A 68 30.03 2.71 7.78
C LYS A 68 29.02 3.84 7.89
N ASN A 69 27.79 3.55 8.33
CA ASN A 69 26.65 4.44 8.32
C ASN A 69 26.42 5.13 6.96
N ILE A 70 26.73 4.42 5.86
CA ILE A 70 26.57 4.90 4.47
C ILE A 70 25.52 4.02 3.78
N LEU A 71 24.69 4.65 2.95
CA LEU A 71 23.68 3.99 2.10
C LEU A 71 24.29 2.82 1.32
N ARG A 72 23.62 1.65 1.36
CA ARG A 72 24.12 0.43 0.73
C ARG A 72 24.21 0.61 -0.79
N LYS A 73 25.42 0.52 -1.36
CA LYS A 73 25.63 0.61 -2.83
C LYS A 73 24.80 -0.43 -3.60
N LYS A 74 24.73 -1.64 -3.07
CA LYS A 74 23.91 -2.73 -3.62
C LYS A 74 22.42 -2.35 -3.74
N LEU A 75 21.90 -1.63 -2.75
CA LEU A 75 20.50 -1.17 -2.75
C LEU A 75 20.23 -0.17 -3.88
N ILE A 76 21.14 0.78 -4.07
CA ILE A 76 21.04 1.82 -5.10
C ILE A 76 21.31 1.29 -6.51
N PHE A 77 22.19 0.30 -6.67
CA PHE A 77 22.51 -0.24 -7.98
C PHE A 77 21.65 -1.47 -8.32
N GLU A 78 22.04 -2.65 -7.82
CA GLU A 78 21.47 -3.94 -8.21
C GLU A 78 20.01 -4.10 -7.82
N GLU A 79 19.65 -3.78 -6.57
CA GLU A 79 18.30 -4.00 -6.05
C GLU A 79 17.30 -3.00 -6.65
N SER A 80 17.72 -1.76 -6.88
CA SER A 80 16.90 -0.74 -7.58
C SER A 80 16.59 -1.16 -9.01
N GLN A 81 17.58 -1.69 -9.73
CA GLN A 81 17.39 -2.16 -11.11
C GLN A 81 16.41 -3.34 -11.16
N LYS A 82 16.58 -4.34 -10.28
CA LYS A 82 15.66 -5.49 -10.18
C LYS A 82 14.23 -5.06 -9.86
N ILE A 83 14.06 -4.11 -8.94
CA ILE A 83 12.73 -3.56 -8.65
C ILE A 83 12.14 -2.90 -9.90
N ALA A 84 12.91 -2.06 -10.59
CA ALA A 84 12.45 -1.40 -11.80
C ALA A 84 12.04 -2.40 -12.90
N GLU A 85 12.80 -3.47 -13.07
CA GLU A 85 12.46 -4.57 -13.99
C GLU A 85 11.12 -5.22 -13.60
N GLU A 86 10.88 -5.51 -12.32
CA GLU A 86 9.60 -6.06 -11.86
C GLU A 86 8.44 -5.08 -12.03
N LEU A 87 8.66 -3.79 -11.75
CA LEU A 87 7.64 -2.76 -11.93
C LEU A 87 7.31 -2.53 -13.41
N SER A 88 8.29 -2.65 -14.31
CA SER A 88 8.11 -2.50 -15.76
C SER A 88 7.21 -3.57 -16.38
N LYS A 89 7.14 -4.75 -15.75
CA LYS A 89 6.27 -5.86 -16.17
C LYS A 89 4.81 -5.63 -15.74
N GLU A 90 4.57 -4.73 -14.80
CA GLU A 90 3.23 -4.42 -14.30
C GLU A 90 2.57 -3.28 -15.09
N LYS A 91 1.23 -3.21 -15.08
CA LYS A 91 0.48 -2.10 -15.68
C LYS A 91 0.48 -0.85 -14.79
N LEU A 92 1.66 -0.38 -14.36
CA LEU A 92 1.81 0.85 -13.58
C LEU A 92 1.74 2.05 -14.52
N SER A 93 0.76 2.94 -14.33
CA SER A 93 0.64 4.12 -15.18
C SER A 93 1.60 5.24 -14.78
N ASN A 94 1.97 6.07 -15.75
CA ASN A 94 2.74 7.30 -15.52
C ASN A 94 2.06 8.24 -14.51
N SER A 95 0.74 8.37 -14.58
CA SER A 95 -0.02 9.22 -13.67
C SER A 95 -0.02 8.67 -12.24
N GLN A 96 -0.11 7.34 -12.06
CA GLN A 96 0.01 6.70 -10.75
C GLN A 96 1.39 6.95 -10.16
N LEU A 97 2.45 6.66 -10.91
CA LEU A 97 3.83 6.84 -10.44
C LEU A 97 4.13 8.30 -10.08
N ARG A 98 3.79 9.25 -10.97
CA ARG A 98 3.98 10.69 -10.74
C ARG A 98 3.21 11.18 -9.52
N ALA A 99 1.98 10.69 -9.30
CA ALA A 99 1.20 11.09 -8.13
C ALA A 99 1.94 10.73 -6.83
N PHE A 100 2.47 9.52 -6.71
CA PHE A 100 3.22 9.09 -5.52
C PHE A 100 4.57 9.79 -5.41
N PHE A 101 5.28 9.99 -6.52
CA PHE A 101 6.51 10.78 -6.55
C PHE A 101 6.31 12.20 -6.01
N ASN A 102 5.25 12.87 -6.44
CA ASN A 102 4.92 14.20 -5.97
C ASN A 102 4.56 14.23 -4.48
N GLU A 103 3.89 13.20 -3.95
CA GLU A 103 3.62 13.09 -2.52
C GLU A 103 4.91 12.95 -1.72
N ILE A 104 5.82 12.05 -2.10
CA ILE A 104 7.13 11.89 -1.43
C ILE A 104 7.97 13.17 -1.50
N ASN A 105 7.99 13.86 -2.63
CA ASN A 105 8.74 15.12 -2.75
C ASN A 105 8.16 16.24 -1.90
N LYS A 106 6.84 16.32 -1.75
CA LYS A 106 6.21 17.27 -0.82
C LYS A 106 6.65 17.01 0.62
N LEU A 107 6.70 15.74 1.04
CA LEU A 107 7.19 15.37 2.37
C LEU A 107 8.66 15.78 2.55
N LYS A 108 9.52 15.54 1.56
CA LYS A 108 10.91 16.00 1.60
C LYS A 108 10.99 17.51 1.75
N LEU A 109 10.28 18.27 0.94
CA LEU A 109 10.30 19.73 1.03
C LEU A 109 9.74 20.25 2.35
N LYS A 110 8.82 19.52 2.99
CA LYS A 110 8.24 19.91 4.27
C LYS A 110 9.17 19.61 5.43
N TYR A 111 9.69 18.39 5.50
CA TYR A 111 10.38 17.88 6.69
C TYR A 111 11.89 17.80 6.54
N ILE A 112 12.43 17.70 5.32
CA ILE A 112 13.87 17.68 5.06
C ILE A 112 14.33 19.06 4.57
N LYS A 113 13.95 20.11 5.31
CA LYS A 113 14.58 21.42 5.19
C LYS A 113 15.84 21.43 6.06
N ASN A 114 16.85 22.17 5.60
CA ASN A 114 18.16 22.45 6.21
C ASN A 114 18.32 21.92 7.64
N ASP A 115 19.34 21.10 7.92
CA ASP A 115 19.62 20.54 9.25
C ASP A 115 19.69 21.69 10.29
N ARG A 116 18.54 22.01 10.89
CA ARG A 116 18.43 22.97 12.00
C ARG A 116 18.83 22.21 13.25
N ASN A 117 19.68 22.82 14.07
CA ASN A 117 20.24 22.20 15.28
C ASN A 117 19.27 22.21 16.48
N ASP A 118 17.97 22.43 16.28
CA ASP A 118 16.98 22.35 17.37
C ASP A 118 16.47 20.91 17.48
N GLU A 119 16.82 20.22 18.56
CA GLU A 119 16.44 18.83 18.82
C GLU A 119 14.92 18.65 19.00
N LYS A 120 14.22 19.65 19.58
CA LYS A 120 12.77 19.58 19.79
C LYS A 120 12.02 19.75 18.48
N GLU A 121 12.40 20.73 17.66
CA GLU A 121 11.83 20.94 16.33
C GLU A 121 12.03 19.67 15.46
N ASN A 122 13.21 19.04 15.54
CA ASN A 122 13.48 17.80 14.81
C ASN A 122 12.62 16.61 15.25
N GLN A 123 12.31 16.46 16.55
CA GLN A 123 11.42 15.41 17.04
C GLN A 123 9.96 15.64 16.62
N GLU A 124 9.48 16.87 16.69
CA GLU A 124 8.12 17.21 16.23
C GLU A 124 7.97 16.99 14.71
N GLU A 125 8.93 17.45 13.93
CA GLU A 125 8.97 17.21 12.48
C GLU A 125 8.98 15.72 12.13
N LEU A 126 9.73 14.92 12.90
CA LEU A 126 9.80 13.47 12.71
C LEU A 126 8.46 12.79 13.01
N GLY A 127 7.80 13.13 14.12
CA GLY A 127 6.46 12.62 14.44
C GLY A 127 5.43 13.02 13.39
N ASN A 128 5.46 14.27 12.93
CA ASN A 128 4.59 14.77 11.88
C ASN A 128 4.85 14.07 10.53
N LEU A 129 6.12 13.81 10.18
CA LEU A 129 6.49 13.03 9.01
C LEU A 129 5.94 11.60 9.08
N ALA A 130 6.04 10.94 10.24
CA ALA A 130 5.49 9.60 10.44
C ALA A 130 3.97 9.56 10.21
N ILE A 131 3.24 10.55 10.73
CA ILE A 131 1.78 10.69 10.50
C ILE A 131 1.48 10.85 9.00
N GLU A 132 2.20 11.72 8.29
CA GLU A 132 1.95 11.91 6.86
C GLU A 132 2.31 10.69 6.01
N LEU A 133 3.33 9.93 6.41
CA LEU A 133 3.66 8.63 5.80
C LEU A 133 2.55 7.59 6.03
N LEU A 134 1.94 7.57 7.22
CA LEU A 134 0.78 6.71 7.50
C LEU A 134 -0.45 7.11 6.68
N ILE A 135 -0.66 8.42 6.46
CA ILE A 135 -1.70 8.92 5.54
C ILE A 135 -1.39 8.50 4.10
N LEU A 136 -0.13 8.57 3.67
CA LEU A 136 0.28 8.07 2.34
C LEU A 136 -0.01 6.57 2.21
N LYS A 137 0.26 5.79 3.27
CA LYS A 137 -0.06 4.36 3.32
C LYS A 137 -1.55 4.09 3.19
N SER A 138 -2.42 4.85 3.87
CA SER A 138 -3.88 4.68 3.71
C SER A 138 -4.36 4.96 2.28
N LYS A 139 -3.74 5.92 1.58
CA LYS A 139 -4.00 6.17 0.15
C LYS A 139 -3.56 5.00 -0.73
N LEU A 140 -2.44 4.32 -0.41
CA LEU A 140 -2.00 3.11 -1.12
C LEU A 140 -3.06 2.00 -0.99
N GLU A 141 -3.57 1.75 0.22
CA GLU A 141 -4.63 0.77 0.46
C GLU A 141 -5.88 1.07 -0.35
N TYR A 142 -6.33 2.33 -0.32
CA TYR A 142 -7.50 2.76 -1.07
C TYR A 142 -7.33 2.53 -2.59
N ARG A 143 -6.16 2.87 -3.16
CA ARG A 143 -5.90 2.64 -4.59
C ARG A 143 -5.73 1.16 -4.93
N ARG A 144 -5.26 0.35 -3.99
CA ARG A 144 -5.14 -1.10 -4.14
C ARG A 144 -6.50 -1.79 -4.24
N GLY A 145 -7.49 -1.31 -3.48
CA GLY A 145 -8.86 -1.80 -3.50
C GLY A 145 -9.66 -1.42 -4.74
N LYS A 146 -9.14 -0.55 -5.63
CA LYS A 146 -9.80 -0.19 -6.89
C LYS A 146 -9.76 -1.33 -7.91
N SER A 147 -10.65 -1.24 -8.90
CA SER A 147 -10.74 -2.18 -10.04
C SER A 147 -10.25 -1.57 -11.35
N GLY A 148 -9.92 -2.44 -12.31
CA GLY A 148 -9.50 -2.05 -13.66
C GLY A 148 -8.16 -1.29 -13.70
N ASN A 149 -8.02 -0.37 -14.65
CA ASN A 149 -6.78 0.40 -14.89
C ASN A 149 -6.40 1.35 -13.74
N ASN A 150 -7.33 1.60 -12.80
CA ASN A 150 -7.08 2.43 -11.62
C ASN A 150 -6.50 1.64 -10.44
N LYS A 151 -6.48 0.30 -10.53
CA LYS A 151 -5.94 -0.58 -9.51
C LYS A 151 -4.43 -0.40 -9.41
N LEU A 152 -3.93 -0.26 -8.19
CA LEU A 152 -2.49 -0.20 -7.94
C LEU A 152 -1.86 -1.59 -8.13
N PRO A 153 -0.79 -1.73 -8.94
CA PRO A 153 -0.09 -2.99 -9.10
C PRO A 153 0.48 -3.59 -7.81
N LYS A 154 0.68 -4.91 -7.79
CA LYS A 154 1.02 -5.63 -6.55
C LYS A 154 2.40 -5.29 -6.06
N ASN A 155 3.39 -5.36 -6.95
CA ASN A 155 4.78 -5.13 -6.59
C ASN A 155 4.99 -3.66 -6.22
N PHE A 156 4.38 -2.71 -6.94
CA PHE A 156 4.45 -1.29 -6.56
C PHE A 156 3.86 -1.01 -5.17
N TYR A 157 2.70 -1.57 -4.85
CA TYR A 157 2.11 -1.41 -3.51
C TYR A 157 3.04 -1.98 -2.43
N ILE A 158 3.57 -3.18 -2.63
CA ILE A 158 4.44 -3.84 -1.63
C ILE A 158 5.67 -2.98 -1.42
N PHE A 159 6.32 -2.59 -2.51
CA PHE A 159 7.47 -1.70 -2.49
C PHE A 159 7.18 -0.44 -1.65
N MET A 160 6.11 0.30 -1.95
CA MET A 160 5.81 1.53 -1.21
C MET A 160 5.45 1.27 0.25
N LYS A 161 4.58 0.30 0.53
CA LYS A 161 4.10 -0.02 1.88
C LYS A 161 5.24 -0.44 2.79
N GLU A 162 6.10 -1.35 2.35
CA GLU A 162 7.15 -1.92 3.19
C GLU A 162 8.24 -0.89 3.52
N ASN A 163 8.57 0.00 2.57
CA ASN A 163 9.48 1.11 2.85
C ASN A 163 8.86 2.13 3.83
N ILE A 164 7.57 2.45 3.70
CA ILE A 164 6.86 3.32 4.67
C ILE A 164 6.87 2.69 6.07
N ASP A 165 6.51 1.41 6.17
CA ASP A 165 6.48 0.67 7.44
C ASP A 165 7.87 0.65 8.09
N TYR A 166 8.92 0.45 7.31
CA TYR A 166 10.29 0.51 7.81
C TYR A 166 10.61 1.89 8.41
N ILE A 167 10.31 2.98 7.71
CA ILE A 167 10.63 4.34 8.17
C ILE A 167 9.89 4.66 9.47
N VAL A 168 8.58 4.39 9.50
CA VAL A 168 7.72 4.69 10.67
C VAL A 168 8.16 3.88 11.89
N ASN A 169 8.50 2.60 11.71
CA ASN A 169 8.87 1.74 12.83
C ASN A 169 10.28 2.01 13.38
N ASN A 170 11.15 2.61 12.58
CA ASN A 170 12.53 2.88 12.98
C ASN A 170 12.78 4.33 13.40
N ASP A 171 11.79 5.21 13.22
CA ASP A 171 11.73 6.59 13.73
C ASP A 171 13.03 7.40 13.58
N LYS A 172 13.58 7.40 12.35
CA LYS A 172 14.74 8.26 12.01
C LYS A 172 14.53 8.94 10.68
N LYS A 173 14.66 10.27 10.71
CA LYS A 173 14.57 11.17 9.55
C LYS A 173 15.53 10.78 8.41
N ILE A 174 16.70 10.23 8.75
CA ILE A 174 17.68 9.75 7.76
C ILE A 174 17.14 8.62 6.87
N TYR A 175 16.31 7.72 7.41
CA TYR A 175 15.75 6.62 6.63
C TYR A 175 14.73 7.10 5.60
N PHE A 176 14.02 8.20 5.88
CA PHE A 176 13.22 8.86 4.86
C PHE A 176 14.10 9.48 3.75
N LYS A 177 15.23 10.12 4.10
CA LYS A 177 16.21 10.63 3.11
C LYS A 177 16.75 9.50 2.22
N ASP A 178 17.08 8.35 2.83
CA ASP A 178 17.59 7.17 2.14
C ASP A 178 16.54 6.53 1.22
N PHE A 179 15.33 6.30 1.74
CA PHE A 179 14.21 5.79 0.95
C PHE A 179 13.92 6.69 -0.24
N LYS A 180 13.92 8.01 -0.06
CA LYS A 180 13.65 8.95 -1.14
C LYS A 180 14.70 8.87 -2.25
N THR A 181 15.98 8.71 -1.88
CA THR A 181 17.09 8.50 -2.83
C THR A 181 16.95 7.17 -3.57
N PHE A 182 16.62 6.11 -2.84
CA PHE A 182 16.36 4.78 -3.39
C PHE A 182 15.17 4.78 -4.36
N PHE A 183 14.06 5.41 -3.98
CA PHE A 183 12.87 5.54 -4.79
C PHE A 183 13.11 6.30 -6.09
N GLU A 184 13.87 7.40 -6.05
CA GLU A 184 14.29 8.13 -7.25
C GLU A 184 15.11 7.27 -8.20
N THR A 185 15.99 6.43 -7.64
CA THR A 185 16.84 5.53 -8.43
C THR A 185 16.01 4.45 -9.12
N VAL A 186 15.08 3.83 -8.39
CA VAL A 186 14.10 2.88 -8.95
C VAL A 186 13.29 3.53 -10.08
N ILE A 187 12.80 4.75 -9.88
CA ILE A 187 12.05 5.49 -10.90
C ILE A 187 12.92 5.75 -12.13
N GLY A 188 14.17 6.18 -11.94
CA GLY A 188 15.12 6.41 -13.02
C GLY A 188 15.30 5.17 -13.91
N TYR A 189 15.55 4.01 -13.30
CA TYR A 189 15.62 2.74 -14.04
C TYR A 189 14.30 2.36 -14.71
N THR A 190 13.16 2.56 -14.02
CA THR A 190 11.84 2.21 -14.57
C THR A 190 11.55 3.00 -15.84
N TYR A 191 11.91 4.29 -15.87
CA TYR A 191 11.82 5.12 -17.08
C TYR A 191 12.81 4.67 -18.16
N GLY A 192 14.05 4.33 -17.80
CA GLY A 192 15.07 3.86 -18.75
C GLY A 192 14.70 2.55 -19.45
N LEU A 193 13.97 1.66 -18.77
CA LEU A 193 13.52 0.36 -19.31
C LEU A 193 12.25 0.46 -20.19
N GLY A 194 11.69 1.65 -20.37
CA GLY A 194 10.40 1.81 -21.07
C GLY A 194 9.20 1.24 -20.30
N GLY A 195 9.38 0.91 -19.02
CA GLY A 195 8.40 0.26 -18.16
C GLY A 195 7.16 1.11 -17.82
N VAL A 196 7.13 2.36 -18.28
CA VAL A 196 6.00 3.25 -18.10
C VAL A 196 5.50 3.68 -19.47
N ASN A 197 4.50 2.98 -20.00
CA ASN A 197 3.93 3.24 -21.31
C ASN A 197 3.49 4.72 -21.42
N ASN A 198 4.09 5.44 -22.37
CA ASN A 198 3.66 6.77 -22.85
C ASN A 198 2.65 6.62 -24.00
N ARG A 199 1.59 5.85 -23.81
CA ARG A 199 0.49 5.77 -24.78
C ARG A 199 -0.84 6.02 -24.10
#